data_AF-A0A5J4SCX4-F1
#
_entry.id   AF-A0A5J4SCX4-F1
#
_cell.length_a   1.000
_cell.length_b   1.000
_cell.length_c   1.000
_cell.angle_alpha   90.00
_cell.angle_beta   90.00
_cell.angle_gamma   90.00
#
_symmetry.space_group_name_H-M   'P 1'
#
loop_
_entity.id
_entity.type
_entity.pdbx_description
1 polymer ?
#
loop_
_entity_poly.entity_id
_entity_poly.type
_entity_poly.pdbx_seq_one_letter_code
_entity_poly.pdbx_strand_id
1 'polypeptide(L)'
;CTCSKGNGGGIYIDIDITNGNYFKVLGSTFKSCFATNTTNANIRGGYGSGIFLIVRNWINVQDGIDLSGAQYIDCEAQQGDKGLFIVMKNLTNLCQQGNPKGQYVRSIGYQDEISDSNILKGYFEDPFDFESSSLTDQQLIQFIDILEPHWQNLGDRWYIQPSVTSTIQGCGRKDNPCKTIYDALQNDPSLFSAGDRDYVKNVDIINIILLEDDLNETSIIINEGTTLGQLASIKSIGG
;
A
#
# COMPACT_ATOMS: atom_id res chain seq x y z
N CYS A 1 10.77 12.60 19.43
CA CYS A 1 11.17 11.31 20.04
C CYS A 1 12.15 10.60 19.10
N THR A 2 13.02 9.72 19.59
CA THR A 2 13.99 9.03 18.72
C THR A 2 14.13 7.56 19.10
N CYS A 3 13.90 6.66 18.14
CA CYS A 3 14.19 5.25 18.25
C CYS A 3 15.53 4.95 17.57
N SER A 4 16.53 4.54 18.36
CA SER A 4 17.91 4.32 17.89
C SER A 4 18.24 2.86 17.55
N LYS A 5 17.33 1.92 17.86
CA LYS A 5 17.60 0.47 17.79
C LYS A 5 16.38 -0.37 17.36
N GLY A 6 15.43 0.23 16.63
CA GLY A 6 14.20 -0.45 16.24
C GLY A 6 13.33 0.41 15.32
N ASN A 7 12.02 0.16 15.36
CA ASN A 7 11.03 0.92 14.62
C ASN A 7 10.19 1.80 15.56
N GLY A 8 9.51 2.82 15.02
CA GLY A 8 8.61 3.68 15.78
C GLY A 8 9.35 4.79 16.52
N GLY A 9 9.75 5.84 15.80
CA GLY A 9 10.44 6.99 16.40
C GLY A 9 9.60 7.73 17.44
N GLY A 10 8.27 7.73 17.30
CA GLY A 10 7.31 8.17 18.31
C GLY A 10 6.75 7.00 19.09
N ILE A 11 6.03 6.10 18.42
CA ILE A 11 5.41 4.91 19.02
C ILE A 11 5.64 3.69 18.12
N TYR A 12 5.94 2.57 18.76
CA TYR A 12 5.91 1.23 18.19
C TYR A 12 4.68 0.49 18.71
N ILE A 13 3.92 -0.13 17.80
CA ILE A 13 2.73 -0.91 18.14
C ILE A 13 2.78 -2.21 17.37
N ASP A 14 2.47 -3.27 18.09
CA ASP A 14 2.24 -4.58 17.53
C ASP A 14 0.95 -5.11 18.14
N ILE A 15 -0.07 -5.22 17.30
CA ILE A 15 -1.43 -5.55 17.73
C ILE A 15 -1.95 -6.76 16.97
N ASP A 16 -2.44 -7.73 17.73
CA ASP A 16 -3.27 -8.80 17.23
C ASP A 16 -4.73 -8.45 17.47
N ILE A 17 -5.51 -8.39 16.40
CA ILE A 17 -6.90 -7.97 16.42
C ILE A 17 -7.85 -9.13 16.80
N THR A 18 -7.35 -10.37 16.85
CA THR A 18 -8.10 -11.52 17.35
C THR A 18 -8.54 -11.23 18.79
N ASN A 19 -9.86 -11.23 19.03
CA ASN A 19 -10.52 -10.93 20.33
C ASN A 19 -10.84 -9.45 20.64
N GLY A 20 -11.03 -8.60 19.63
CA GLY A 20 -11.63 -7.27 19.82
C GLY A 20 -10.65 -6.20 20.34
N ASN A 21 -9.35 -6.45 20.21
CA ASN A 21 -8.34 -5.44 20.44
C ASN A 21 -8.46 -4.34 19.39
N TYR A 22 -8.21 -3.11 19.80
CA TYR A 22 -8.25 -1.95 18.92
C TYR A 22 -7.15 -0.96 19.27
N PHE A 23 -6.68 -0.24 18.26
CA PHE A 23 -5.81 0.90 18.40
C PHE A 23 -6.40 2.10 17.65
N LYS A 24 -6.67 3.17 18.40
CA LYS A 24 -7.22 4.41 17.85
C LYS A 24 -6.44 5.63 18.31
N VAL A 25 -6.16 6.53 17.39
CA VAL A 25 -5.62 7.86 17.69
C VAL A 25 -6.76 8.86 17.57
N LEU A 26 -7.24 9.35 18.71
CA LEU A 26 -8.38 10.28 18.76
C LEU A 26 -7.99 11.74 18.42
N GLY A 27 -6.71 12.08 18.55
CA GLY A 27 -6.20 13.43 18.38
C GLY A 27 -4.79 13.54 18.95
N SER A 28 -3.77 13.44 18.13
CA SER A 28 -2.38 13.56 18.57
C SER A 28 -1.47 14.03 17.44
N THR A 29 -0.52 14.90 17.79
CA THR A 29 0.53 15.35 16.86
C THR A 29 1.84 14.67 17.21
N PHE A 30 2.36 13.89 16.27
CA PHE A 30 3.71 13.33 16.29
C PHE A 30 4.62 14.34 15.59
N LYS A 31 5.49 14.99 16.37
CA LYS A 31 6.37 16.04 15.86
C LYS A 31 7.83 15.68 16.08
N SER A 32 8.66 15.85 15.04
CA SER A 32 10.11 15.64 15.10
C SER A 32 10.47 14.27 15.68
N CYS A 33 9.78 13.23 15.20
CA CYS A 33 10.04 11.85 15.58
C CYS A 33 11.00 11.20 14.58
N PHE A 34 11.98 10.45 15.08
CA PHE A 34 13.04 9.89 14.24
C PHE A 34 13.25 8.40 14.52
N ALA A 35 13.36 7.59 13.48
CA ALA A 35 13.73 6.19 13.61
C ALA A 35 14.98 5.88 12.79
N THR A 36 16.05 5.44 13.46
CA THR A 36 17.28 5.05 12.79
C THR A 36 17.25 3.59 12.40
N ASN A 37 17.85 3.29 11.26
CA ASN A 37 18.28 1.94 10.94
C ASN A 37 19.31 1.45 11.96
N THR A 38 19.28 0.16 12.25
CA THR A 38 20.25 -0.50 13.11
C THR A 38 21.42 -0.98 12.25
N THR A 39 22.64 -0.96 12.78
CA THR A 39 23.80 -1.55 12.10
C THR A 39 23.81 -3.08 12.13
N ASN A 40 22.88 -3.70 12.88
CA ASN A 40 22.72 -5.14 12.94
C ASN A 40 21.76 -5.59 11.83
N ALA A 41 22.30 -6.26 10.81
CA ALA A 41 21.53 -6.79 9.67
C ALA A 41 20.43 -7.79 10.05
N ASN A 42 20.44 -8.34 11.27
CA ASN A 42 19.40 -9.25 11.75
C ASN A 42 18.22 -8.53 12.42
N ILE A 43 18.28 -7.21 12.61
CA ILE A 43 17.22 -6.43 13.26
C ILE A 43 16.73 -5.36 12.27
N ARG A 44 15.47 -5.49 11.86
CA ARG A 44 14.80 -4.49 11.02
C ARG A 44 14.48 -3.26 11.86
N GLY A 45 15.02 -2.10 11.47
CA GLY A 45 14.82 -0.84 12.17
C GLY A 45 14.68 0.34 11.21
N GLY A 46 14.17 1.46 11.69
CA GLY A 46 14.11 2.69 10.91
C GLY A 46 12.98 2.78 9.87
N TYR A 47 11.90 2.01 9.98
CA TYR A 47 10.77 2.08 9.03
C TYR A 47 9.69 3.10 9.41
N GLY A 48 9.28 3.15 10.68
CA GLY A 48 8.22 4.08 11.13
C GLY A 48 8.74 5.22 11.99
N SER A 49 8.57 6.45 11.55
CA SER A 49 9.11 7.64 12.23
C SER A 49 8.19 8.18 13.31
N GLY A 50 6.93 8.50 12.99
CA GLY A 50 5.93 8.88 13.97
C GLY A 50 5.35 7.64 14.64
N ILE A 51 4.69 6.80 13.84
CA ILE A 51 4.11 5.52 14.26
C ILE A 51 4.67 4.41 13.38
N PHE A 52 5.14 3.35 14.02
CA PHE A 52 5.29 2.05 13.39
C PHE A 52 4.22 1.10 13.93
N LEU A 53 3.41 0.52 13.06
CA LEU A 53 2.27 -0.31 13.43
C LEU A 53 2.31 -1.66 12.71
N ILE A 54 2.39 -2.74 13.46
CA ILE A 54 2.14 -4.10 12.95
C ILE A 54 0.70 -4.47 13.30
N VAL A 55 -0.08 -4.88 12.30
CA VAL A 55 -1.45 -5.36 12.50
C VAL A 55 -1.54 -6.83 12.08
N ARG A 56 -1.84 -7.70 13.06
CA ARG A 56 -2.05 -9.13 12.85
C ARG A 56 -3.53 -9.49 12.86
N ASN A 57 -3.89 -10.47 12.03
CA ASN A 57 -5.22 -11.08 11.97
C ASN A 57 -6.39 -10.09 11.73
N TRP A 58 -6.15 -9.02 10.97
CA TRP A 58 -7.22 -8.09 10.58
C TRP A 58 -8.09 -8.68 9.47
N ILE A 59 -9.40 -8.61 9.67
CA ILE A 59 -10.39 -9.20 8.75
C ILE A 59 -11.17 -8.09 8.05
N ASN A 60 -11.62 -7.05 8.77
CA ASN A 60 -12.34 -5.90 8.21
C ASN A 60 -12.31 -4.64 9.12
N VAL A 61 -12.93 -3.54 8.67
CA VAL A 61 -12.93 -2.23 9.34
C VAL A 61 -13.56 -2.16 10.72
N GLN A 62 -14.44 -3.10 11.08
CA GLN A 62 -14.97 -3.13 12.45
C GLN A 62 -13.90 -3.54 13.46
N ASP A 63 -12.77 -4.05 12.98
CA ASP A 63 -11.73 -4.69 13.77
C ASP A 63 -10.61 -3.72 14.19
N GLY A 64 -10.98 -2.51 14.63
CA GLY A 64 -10.20 -1.83 15.66
C GLY A 64 -9.02 -0.93 15.27
N ILE A 65 -8.74 -0.64 13.99
CA ILE A 65 -7.69 0.33 13.62
C ILE A 65 -8.30 1.66 13.17
N ASP A 66 -7.91 2.77 13.81
CA ASP A 66 -8.31 4.12 13.40
C ASP A 66 -7.22 5.16 13.73
N LEU A 67 -6.46 5.59 12.73
CA LEU A 67 -5.40 6.59 12.88
C LEU A 67 -5.85 7.98 12.40
N SER A 68 -7.15 8.19 12.14
CA SER A 68 -7.66 9.43 11.52
C SER A 68 -7.42 10.70 12.36
N GLY A 69 -7.20 10.56 13.67
CA GLY A 69 -6.82 11.66 14.55
C GLY A 69 -5.31 11.91 14.66
N ALA A 70 -4.46 11.24 13.87
CA ALA A 70 -3.02 11.42 13.90
C ALA A 70 -2.56 12.55 12.96
N GLN A 71 -1.62 13.37 13.42
CA GLN A 71 -0.91 14.34 12.60
C GLN A 71 0.60 14.10 12.68
N TYR A 72 1.29 14.06 11.54
CA TYR A 72 2.75 13.88 11.49
C TYR A 72 3.42 15.16 10.99
N ILE A 73 4.39 15.68 11.75
CA ILE A 73 5.12 16.91 11.42
C ILE A 73 6.62 16.65 11.58
N ASP A 74 7.39 16.91 10.52
CA ASP A 74 8.86 16.82 10.50
C ASP A 74 9.39 15.49 11.08
N CYS A 75 8.70 14.37 10.82
CA CYS A 75 9.16 13.05 11.23
C CYS A 75 9.96 12.39 10.09
N GLU A 76 10.93 11.55 10.42
CA GLU A 76 11.79 10.90 9.43
C GLU A 76 12.25 9.51 9.89
N ALA A 77 12.17 8.54 8.98
CA ALA A 77 12.65 7.18 9.20
C ALA A 77 13.72 6.87 8.14
N GLN A 78 14.86 6.32 8.55
CA GLN A 78 15.98 6.09 7.64
C GLN A 78 15.68 5.09 6.51
N GLN A 79 14.72 4.19 6.70
CA GLN A 79 14.36 3.15 5.72
C GLN A 79 12.92 3.23 5.21
N GLY A 80 12.04 4.00 5.85
CA GLY A 80 10.61 3.93 5.58
C GLY A 80 9.95 5.29 5.34
N ASP A 81 9.09 5.66 6.28
CA ASP A 81 8.14 6.75 6.15
C ASP A 81 8.71 8.13 6.56
N LYS A 82 7.83 9.13 6.54
CA LYS A 82 7.96 10.41 7.25
C LYS A 82 6.79 10.68 8.22
N GLY A 83 6.10 9.63 8.66
CA GLY A 83 4.98 9.74 9.59
C GLY A 83 4.44 8.39 10.07
N LEU A 84 3.79 7.64 9.17
CA LEU A 84 3.18 6.33 9.45
C LEU A 84 3.77 5.24 8.56
N PHE A 85 4.17 4.14 9.21
CA PHE A 85 4.57 2.91 8.56
C PHE A 85 3.76 1.76 9.15
N ILE A 86 2.95 1.13 8.32
CA ILE A 86 2.05 0.04 8.72
C ILE A 86 2.43 -1.27 8.02
N VAL A 87 2.47 -2.37 8.77
CA VAL A 87 2.76 -3.72 8.27
C VAL A 87 1.49 -4.55 8.40
N MET A 88 0.92 -4.97 7.27
CA MET A 88 -0.40 -5.61 7.24
C MET A 88 -0.72 -6.27 5.89
N LYS A 89 -1.14 -7.54 5.91
CA LYS A 89 -1.49 -8.34 4.72
C LYS A 89 -2.64 -7.77 3.87
N ASN A 90 -3.64 -7.14 4.51
CA ASN A 90 -4.83 -6.60 3.85
C ASN A 90 -4.83 -5.07 3.85
N LEU A 91 -3.65 -4.45 3.77
CA LEU A 91 -3.50 -3.00 3.89
C LEU A 91 -4.20 -2.22 2.79
N THR A 92 -4.22 -2.73 1.55
CA THR A 92 -4.99 -2.12 0.45
C THR A 92 -6.47 -2.03 0.81
N ASN A 93 -7.04 -3.08 1.43
CA ASN A 93 -8.42 -3.05 1.87
C ASN A 93 -8.63 -1.97 2.94
N LEU A 94 -7.76 -1.86 3.95
CA LEU A 94 -7.85 -0.77 4.93
C LEU A 94 -7.79 0.63 4.28
N CYS A 95 -6.91 0.81 3.29
CA CYS A 95 -6.80 2.07 2.54
C CYS A 95 -8.11 2.42 1.82
N GLN A 96 -8.88 1.43 1.37
CA GLN A 96 -10.11 1.67 0.60
C GLN A 96 -11.32 2.07 1.45
N GLN A 97 -11.12 2.22 2.75
CA GLN A 97 -12.20 2.37 3.72
C GLN A 97 -12.30 3.80 4.25
N GLY A 98 -13.48 4.10 4.83
CA GLY A 98 -13.84 5.43 5.32
C GLY A 98 -14.35 6.35 4.22
N ASN A 99 -14.73 7.57 4.61
CA ASN A 99 -15.20 8.61 3.70
C ASN A 99 -14.60 9.97 4.07
N PRO A 100 -13.64 10.50 3.30
CA PRO A 100 -13.10 9.94 2.04
C PRO A 100 -12.28 8.67 2.26
N LYS A 101 -12.03 7.89 1.19
CA LYS A 101 -11.20 6.68 1.27
C LYS A 101 -9.82 6.99 1.84
N GLY A 102 -9.28 6.06 2.62
CA GLY A 102 -8.02 6.22 3.34
C GLY A 102 -8.19 6.93 4.68
N GLN A 103 -9.42 7.23 5.10
CA GLN A 103 -9.73 7.97 6.34
C GLN A 103 -8.93 7.45 7.54
N TYR A 104 -8.81 6.14 7.68
CA TYR A 104 -8.19 5.50 8.84
C TYR A 104 -6.66 5.53 8.88
N VAL A 105 -6.01 6.01 7.82
CA VAL A 105 -4.54 6.08 7.70
C VAL A 105 -4.03 7.46 7.29
N ARG A 106 -4.91 8.35 6.79
CA ARG A 106 -4.56 9.73 6.43
C ARG A 106 -4.13 10.53 7.66
N SER A 107 -3.08 11.33 7.48
CA SER A 107 -2.73 12.39 8.44
C SER A 107 -3.81 13.48 8.44
N ILE A 108 -4.04 14.11 9.59
CA ILE A 108 -4.86 15.33 9.67
C ILE A 108 -4.34 16.37 8.67
N GLY A 109 -5.24 16.83 7.80
CA GLY A 109 -4.94 17.84 6.78
C GLY A 109 -4.28 17.29 5.50
N TYR A 110 -4.10 15.97 5.38
CA TYR A 110 -3.57 15.35 4.16
C TYR A 110 -4.50 15.60 2.97
N GLN A 111 -3.94 16.12 1.88
CA GLN A 111 -4.61 16.38 0.61
C GLN A 111 -3.94 15.54 -0.47
N ASP A 112 -4.76 14.78 -1.20
CA ASP A 112 -4.32 13.93 -2.31
C ASP A 112 -3.60 14.79 -3.36
N GLU A 113 -2.56 14.23 -3.97
CA GLU A 113 -1.71 14.87 -4.99
C GLU A 113 -0.95 16.15 -4.56
N ILE A 114 -1.20 16.67 -3.35
CA ILE A 114 -0.61 17.90 -2.83
C ILE A 114 0.37 17.60 -1.68
N SER A 115 0.02 16.67 -0.80
CA SER A 115 0.83 16.33 0.38
C SER A 115 2.00 15.42 0.00
N ASP A 116 3.07 15.40 0.82
CA ASP A 116 4.16 14.44 0.62
C ASP A 116 3.66 13.02 0.92
N SER A 117 3.49 12.21 -0.11
CA SER A 117 3.01 10.83 0.01
C SER A 117 3.97 9.92 0.78
N ASN A 118 5.25 10.30 0.93
CA ASN A 118 6.19 9.54 1.76
C ASN A 118 5.88 9.63 3.26
N ILE A 119 4.97 10.52 3.69
CA ILE A 119 4.47 10.55 5.06
C ILE A 119 3.81 9.23 5.43
N LEU A 120 3.17 8.56 4.45
CA LEU A 120 2.33 7.39 4.67
C LEU A 120 2.84 6.24 3.80
N LYS A 121 3.47 5.25 4.43
CA LYS A 121 3.95 4.03 3.77
C LYS A 121 3.49 2.78 4.49
N GLY A 122 3.59 1.65 3.82
CA GLY A 122 3.37 0.38 4.48
C GLY A 122 3.94 -0.80 3.73
N TYR A 123 4.01 -1.92 4.44
CA TYR A 123 4.32 -3.24 3.93
C TYR A 123 3.02 -4.02 3.77
N PHE A 124 2.75 -4.48 2.56
CA PHE A 124 1.45 -4.99 2.12
C PHE A 124 1.36 -6.54 2.11
N GLU A 125 2.29 -7.21 2.77
CA GLU A 125 2.28 -8.67 2.95
C GLU A 125 2.14 -9.06 4.43
N ASP A 126 2.25 -10.36 4.72
CA ASP A 126 2.06 -10.89 6.07
C ASP A 126 3.08 -10.32 7.07
N PRO A 127 2.63 -9.84 8.25
CA PRO A 127 3.53 -9.41 9.32
C PRO A 127 4.62 -10.42 9.68
N PHE A 128 4.33 -11.72 9.62
CA PHE A 128 5.31 -12.76 9.89
C PHE A 128 6.49 -12.70 8.90
N ASP A 129 6.23 -12.42 7.63
CA ASP A 129 7.26 -12.28 6.60
C ASP A 129 8.07 -10.98 6.78
N PHE A 130 7.42 -9.92 7.26
CA PHE A 130 8.10 -8.68 7.65
C PHE A 130 9.01 -8.87 8.88
N GLU A 131 8.75 -9.81 9.77
CA GLU A 131 9.60 -10.05 10.94
C GLU A 131 10.64 -11.14 10.69
N SER A 132 10.43 -11.98 9.67
CA SER A 132 11.30 -13.09 9.33
C SER A 132 12.68 -12.64 8.85
N SER A 133 13.72 -13.32 9.34
CA SER A 133 15.10 -13.16 8.84
C SER A 133 15.32 -13.80 7.46
N SER A 134 14.32 -14.48 6.88
CA SER A 134 14.45 -15.15 5.58
C SER A 134 14.38 -14.19 4.40
N LEU A 135 13.79 -13.01 4.56
CA LEU A 135 13.77 -11.96 3.53
C LEU A 135 14.88 -10.94 3.82
N THR A 136 15.59 -10.57 2.76
CA THR A 136 16.53 -9.44 2.77
C THR A 136 15.80 -8.12 2.62
N ASP A 137 16.40 -7.01 3.05
CA ASP A 137 15.81 -5.67 2.87
C ASP A 137 15.48 -5.37 1.40
N GLN A 138 16.30 -5.86 0.47
CA GLN A 138 16.06 -5.73 -0.98
C GLN A 138 14.78 -6.44 -1.43
N GLN A 139 14.45 -7.59 -0.83
CA GLN A 139 13.22 -8.31 -1.12
C GLN A 139 12.01 -7.63 -0.48
N LEU A 140 12.17 -7.02 0.70
CA LEU A 140 11.08 -6.31 1.37
C LEU A 140 10.63 -5.07 0.62
N ILE A 141 11.56 -4.33 0.04
CA ILE A 141 11.26 -3.12 -0.71
C ILE A 141 10.23 -3.39 -1.82
N GLN A 142 10.14 -4.63 -2.33
CA GLN A 142 9.15 -5.03 -3.34
C GLN A 142 7.71 -5.07 -2.82
N PHE A 143 7.51 -5.05 -1.51
CA PHE A 143 6.21 -5.07 -0.84
C PHE A 143 5.95 -3.79 -0.04
N ILE A 144 6.87 -2.83 -0.09
CA ILE A 144 6.72 -1.53 0.58
C ILE A 144 6.28 -0.51 -0.45
N ASP A 145 5.19 0.19 -0.16
CA ASP A 145 4.68 1.25 -1.03
C ASP A 145 4.12 2.42 -0.21
N ILE A 146 3.95 3.57 -0.88
CA ILE A 146 3.17 4.68 -0.36
C ILE A 146 1.70 4.28 -0.28
N LEU A 147 0.97 4.77 0.72
CA LEU A 147 -0.43 4.35 0.93
C LEU A 147 -1.42 5.06 0.02
N GLU A 148 -1.11 6.29 -0.42
CA GLU A 148 -2.06 7.11 -1.19
C GLU A 148 -2.60 6.42 -2.44
N PRO A 149 -1.74 5.76 -3.22
CA PRO A 149 -2.24 5.02 -4.35
C PRO A 149 -3.29 3.96 -3.93
N HIS A 150 -3.16 3.34 -2.77
CA HIS A 150 -4.04 2.24 -2.40
C HIS A 150 -5.45 2.66 -1.97
N TRP A 151 -5.79 3.95 -1.88
CA TRP A 151 -7.15 4.43 -1.62
C TRP A 151 -7.83 5.15 -2.80
N GLN A 152 -7.16 5.24 -3.94
CA GLN A 152 -7.76 5.75 -5.17
C GLN A 152 -8.40 4.62 -5.98
N ASN A 153 -9.35 4.95 -6.86
CA ASN A 153 -10.00 3.98 -7.75
C ASN A 153 -9.13 3.72 -8.99
N LEU A 154 -8.88 2.45 -9.32
CA LEU A 154 -8.20 2.07 -10.58
C LEU A 154 -9.13 2.25 -11.80
N GLY A 155 -10.44 2.07 -11.61
CA GLY A 155 -11.42 2.11 -12.70
C GLY A 155 -11.23 0.99 -13.72
N ASP A 156 -11.65 1.25 -14.97
CA ASP A 156 -11.62 0.31 -16.10
C ASP A 156 -10.36 0.44 -16.98
N ARG A 157 -9.38 1.28 -16.59
CA ARG A 157 -8.16 1.55 -17.36
C ARG A 157 -6.92 1.20 -16.58
N TRP A 158 -6.14 0.29 -17.12
CA TRP A 158 -5.00 -0.34 -16.45
C TRP A 158 -3.73 -0.11 -17.26
N TYR A 159 -2.75 0.56 -16.69
CA TYR A 159 -1.57 1.04 -17.42
C TYR A 159 -0.37 0.13 -17.19
N ILE A 160 0.34 -0.19 -18.27
CA ILE A 160 1.52 -1.06 -18.28
C ILE A 160 2.73 -0.30 -18.81
N GLN A 161 3.86 -0.39 -18.12
CA GLN A 161 5.12 0.23 -18.50
C GLN A 161 6.33 -0.63 -18.04
N PRO A 162 6.95 -1.43 -18.92
CA PRO A 162 8.02 -2.36 -18.51
C PRO A 162 9.27 -1.71 -17.88
N SER A 163 9.53 -0.43 -18.17
CA SER A 163 10.65 0.31 -17.60
C SER A 163 10.50 0.70 -16.13
N VAL A 164 9.29 0.62 -15.55
CA VAL A 164 9.08 1.01 -14.15
C VAL A 164 9.56 -0.06 -13.17
N THR A 165 9.91 0.38 -11.96
CA THR A 165 10.26 -0.48 -10.83
C THR A 165 9.08 -0.67 -9.87
N SER A 166 7.85 -0.51 -10.36
CA SER A 166 6.64 -0.59 -9.53
C SER A 166 6.57 -1.93 -8.80
N THR A 167 6.08 -1.90 -7.57
CA THR A 167 5.69 -3.11 -6.85
C THR A 167 4.48 -3.76 -7.55
N ILE A 168 4.26 -5.06 -7.31
CA ILE A 168 3.12 -5.78 -7.89
C ILE A 168 1.80 -5.24 -7.30
N GLN A 169 1.81 -4.87 -6.02
CA GLN A 169 0.61 -4.44 -5.30
C GLN A 169 0.29 -2.96 -5.54
N GLY A 170 -0.93 -2.67 -5.99
CA GLY A 170 -1.43 -1.31 -6.17
C GLY A 170 -0.97 -0.63 -7.47
N CYS A 171 -0.28 -1.36 -8.35
CA CYS A 171 0.04 -0.91 -9.69
C CYS A 171 -1.21 -0.93 -10.59
N GLY A 172 -1.08 -0.34 -11.79
CA GLY A 172 -2.12 -0.35 -12.82
C GLY A 172 -2.68 1.02 -13.13
N ARG A 173 -2.18 2.09 -12.50
CA ARG A 173 -2.56 3.46 -12.84
C ARG A 173 -1.57 4.12 -13.77
N LYS A 174 -1.97 5.26 -14.31
CA LYS A 174 -1.09 6.04 -15.17
C LYS A 174 0.16 6.55 -14.44
N ASP A 175 0.02 6.93 -13.18
CA ASP A 175 1.08 7.43 -12.31
C ASP A 175 1.84 6.32 -11.57
N ASN A 176 1.22 5.14 -11.42
CA ASN A 176 1.86 3.90 -10.93
C ASN A 176 1.50 2.71 -11.86
N PRO A 177 2.09 2.63 -13.07
CA PRO A 177 1.77 1.57 -14.02
C PRO A 177 2.34 0.24 -13.55
N CYS A 178 1.71 -0.86 -13.93
CA CYS A 178 2.28 -2.19 -13.71
C CYS A 178 3.42 -2.44 -14.69
N LYS A 179 4.41 -3.23 -14.28
CA LYS A 179 5.53 -3.59 -15.15
C LYS A 179 5.10 -4.49 -16.31
N THR A 180 4.21 -5.43 -16.05
CA THR A 180 3.68 -6.36 -17.06
C THR A 180 2.16 -6.47 -16.96
N ILE A 181 1.49 -6.95 -18.01
CA ILE A 181 0.08 -7.33 -17.92
C ILE A 181 -0.13 -8.43 -16.87
N TYR A 182 0.83 -9.33 -16.68
CA TYR A 182 0.75 -10.36 -15.65
C TYR A 182 0.64 -9.77 -14.24
N ASP A 183 1.44 -8.75 -13.93
CA ASP A 183 1.40 -8.07 -12.63
C ASP A 183 0.05 -7.36 -12.42
N ALA A 184 -0.49 -6.74 -13.47
CA ALA A 184 -1.84 -6.20 -13.45
C ALA A 184 -2.89 -7.28 -13.12
N LEU A 185 -2.79 -8.46 -13.73
CA LEU A 185 -3.71 -9.57 -13.48
C LEU A 185 -3.65 -10.11 -12.03
N GLN A 186 -2.57 -9.85 -11.28
CA GLN A 186 -2.46 -10.22 -9.87
C GLN A 186 -3.21 -9.26 -8.93
N ASN A 187 -3.54 -8.05 -9.37
CA ASN A 187 -4.30 -7.11 -8.54
C ASN A 187 -5.78 -7.49 -8.55
N ASP A 188 -6.43 -7.41 -7.39
CA ASP A 188 -7.87 -7.63 -7.26
C ASP A 188 -8.66 -6.34 -7.48
N PRO A 189 -9.39 -6.19 -8.61
CA PRO A 189 -10.17 -4.99 -8.90
C PRO A 189 -11.26 -4.70 -7.86
N SER A 190 -11.76 -5.75 -7.18
CA SER A 190 -12.79 -5.61 -6.15
C SER A 190 -12.28 -4.86 -4.90
N LEU A 191 -10.97 -4.77 -4.72
CA LEU A 191 -10.38 -3.93 -3.68
C LEU A 191 -10.48 -2.45 -4.04
N PHE A 192 -10.58 -2.09 -5.32
CA PHE A 192 -10.61 -0.69 -5.77
C PHE A 192 -12.02 -0.20 -6.10
N SER A 193 -13.04 -1.03 -5.88
CA SER A 193 -14.45 -0.69 -6.07
C SER A 193 -15.03 -0.02 -4.82
N ALA A 194 -15.06 1.31 -4.83
CA ALA A 194 -16.08 2.04 -4.10
C ALA A 194 -16.30 3.41 -4.75
N GLY A 195 -17.37 3.53 -5.54
CA GLY A 195 -17.99 4.78 -5.99
C GLY A 195 -18.18 4.91 -7.50
N ASP A 196 -19.38 5.39 -7.86
CA ASP A 196 -20.00 5.85 -9.14
C ASP A 196 -19.71 5.16 -10.48
N ARG A 197 -18.60 4.44 -10.66
CA ARG A 197 -18.40 3.40 -11.70
C ARG A 197 -17.45 2.34 -11.18
N ASP A 198 -17.98 1.45 -10.36
CA ASP A 198 -17.27 0.26 -9.93
C ASP A 198 -17.03 -0.65 -11.15
N TYR A 199 -15.83 -1.21 -11.25
CA TYR A 199 -15.57 -2.28 -12.21
C TYR A 199 -16.38 -3.52 -11.82
N VAL A 200 -17.25 -3.97 -12.72
CA VAL A 200 -18.05 -5.18 -12.55
C VAL A 200 -17.45 -6.31 -13.36
N LYS A 201 -16.90 -7.30 -12.66
CA LYS A 201 -16.31 -8.50 -13.26
C LYS A 201 -17.26 -9.15 -14.26
N ASN A 202 -16.74 -9.49 -15.45
CA ASN A 202 -17.48 -10.10 -16.57
C ASN A 202 -18.60 -9.24 -17.17
N VAL A 203 -18.76 -7.98 -16.76
CA VAL A 203 -19.71 -7.02 -17.35
C VAL A 203 -18.97 -5.87 -18.02
N ASP A 204 -17.99 -5.29 -17.31
CA ASP A 204 -17.18 -4.21 -17.85
C ASP A 204 -15.97 -4.73 -18.63
N ILE A 205 -15.57 -3.96 -19.64
CA ILE A 205 -14.36 -4.23 -20.43
C ILE A 205 -13.18 -3.56 -19.74
N ILE A 206 -12.17 -4.33 -19.35
CA ILE A 206 -10.90 -3.77 -18.87
C ILE A 206 -10.10 -3.29 -20.07
N ASN A 207 -9.70 -2.02 -20.04
CA ASN A 207 -8.82 -1.42 -21.02
C ASN A 207 -7.39 -1.47 -20.47
N ILE A 208 -6.62 -2.44 -20.94
CA ILE A 208 -5.17 -2.49 -20.71
C ILE A 208 -4.50 -1.53 -21.69
N ILE A 209 -3.71 -0.61 -21.17
CA ILE A 209 -3.08 0.48 -21.90
C ILE A 209 -1.58 0.33 -21.77
N LEU A 210 -0.92 -0.03 -22.87
CA LEU A 210 0.54 -0.12 -22.94
C LEU A 210 1.10 1.29 -23.17
N LEU A 211 1.85 1.80 -22.18
CA LEU A 211 2.60 3.06 -22.28
C LEU A 211 3.93 2.87 -23.03
N GLU A 212 4.45 1.65 -22.99
CA GLU A 212 5.64 1.17 -23.67
C GLU A 212 5.35 -0.23 -24.21
N ASP A 213 6.00 -0.64 -25.30
CA ASP A 213 5.83 -1.99 -25.84
C ASP A 213 6.30 -3.03 -24.82
N ASP A 214 5.41 -3.96 -24.45
CA ASP A 214 5.76 -5.09 -23.59
C ASP A 214 6.42 -6.20 -24.42
N LEU A 215 7.75 -6.13 -24.54
CA LEU A 215 8.57 -7.12 -25.23
C LEU A 215 8.83 -8.37 -24.39
N ASN A 216 8.36 -8.42 -23.14
CA ASN A 216 8.68 -9.49 -22.18
C ASN A 216 7.52 -10.49 -21.99
N GLU A 217 6.42 -10.37 -22.74
CA GLU A 217 5.24 -11.17 -22.46
C GLU A 217 5.38 -12.65 -22.82
N THR A 218 4.94 -13.47 -21.87
CA THR A 218 4.56 -14.86 -22.09
C THR A 218 3.10 -14.91 -22.57
N SER A 219 2.63 -16.04 -23.09
CA SER A 219 1.23 -16.17 -23.50
C SER A 219 0.28 -15.89 -22.32
N ILE A 220 -0.51 -14.83 -22.42
CA ILE A 220 -1.46 -14.41 -21.38
C ILE A 220 -2.83 -15.02 -21.65
N ILE A 221 -3.39 -15.70 -20.66
CA ILE A 221 -4.73 -16.28 -20.74
C ILE A 221 -5.67 -15.44 -19.88
N ILE A 222 -6.61 -14.75 -20.54
CA ILE A 222 -7.70 -14.02 -19.89
C ILE A 222 -8.98 -14.86 -20.04
N ASN A 223 -9.64 -15.17 -18.92
CA ASN A 223 -10.85 -15.99 -18.87
C ASN A 223 -11.71 -15.62 -17.64
N GLU A 224 -12.91 -16.20 -17.50
CA GLU A 224 -13.83 -15.88 -16.38
C GLU A 224 -13.24 -16.10 -14.99
N GLY A 225 -12.23 -16.98 -14.88
CA GLY A 225 -11.53 -17.33 -13.66
C GLY A 225 -10.47 -16.33 -13.23
N THR A 226 -10.03 -15.41 -14.10
CA THR A 226 -9.06 -14.37 -13.71
C THR A 226 -9.75 -13.32 -12.82
N THR A 227 -8.95 -12.60 -12.02
CA THR A 227 -9.43 -11.50 -11.17
C THR A 227 -10.08 -10.38 -12.00
N LEU A 228 -9.64 -10.25 -13.24
CA LEU A 228 -10.09 -9.30 -14.26
C LEU A 228 -11.26 -9.82 -15.13
N GLY A 229 -11.73 -11.05 -14.92
CA GLY A 229 -12.76 -11.65 -15.78
C GLY A 229 -12.33 -11.85 -17.24
N GLN A 230 -13.32 -12.08 -18.11
CA GLN A 230 -13.05 -12.45 -19.52
C GLN A 230 -13.14 -11.32 -20.55
N LEU A 231 -13.57 -10.12 -20.13
CA LEU A 231 -13.79 -8.99 -21.03
C LEU A 231 -12.61 -8.02 -20.95
N ALA A 232 -11.67 -8.11 -21.89
CA ALA A 232 -10.49 -7.26 -21.94
C ALA A 232 -10.23 -6.69 -23.35
N SER A 233 -9.74 -5.46 -23.39
CA SER A 233 -9.22 -4.78 -24.58
C SER A 233 -7.79 -4.33 -24.29
N ILE A 234 -6.86 -4.60 -25.20
CA ILE A 234 -5.47 -4.11 -25.11
C ILE A 234 -5.30 -3.01 -26.15
N LYS A 235 -4.74 -1.88 -25.74
CA LYS A 235 -4.41 -0.74 -26.61
C LYS A 235 -2.99 -0.29 -26.33
N SER A 236 -2.17 -0.14 -27.36
CA SER A 236 -0.89 0.57 -27.25
C SER A 236 -1.11 2.05 -27.58
N ILE A 237 -0.52 2.96 -26.79
CA ILE A 237 -0.52 4.40 -27.12
C ILE A 237 0.56 4.71 -28.19
N GLY A 238 1.44 3.76 -28.51
CA GLY A 238 2.63 3.96 -29.35
C GLY A 238 2.65 3.24 -30.70
N GLY A 239 1.49 2.87 -31.28
CA GLY A 239 1.39 2.20 -32.59
C GLY A 239 0.57 2.96 -33.62
#